data_AF-A0A6M0FVL7-F1
#
_entry.id   AF-A0A6M0FVL7-F1
#
_cell.length_a   1.000
_cell.length_b   1.000
_cell.length_c   1.000
_cell.angle_alpha   90.00
_cell.angle_beta   90.00
_cell.angle_gamma   90.00
#
_symmetry.space_group_name_H-M   'P 1'
#
loop_
_entity.id
_entity.type
_entity.pdbx_description
1 polymer ?
#
loop_
_entity_poly.entity_id
_entity_poly.type
_entity_poly.pdbx_seq_one_letter_code
_entity_poly.pdbx_strand_id
1 'polypeptide(L)'
;MKKILATVAAILALFVMTVSPAMAAEEAVGLFPACYGIGSGLDGAPYFEVELFVDSARGKVTGEGEIFQAVNPPLDIQTKLLGSYGIANVIQAIGYPDIDWPPQAGTGPVTQSNVELLMLLSKDNQSGEAIYGYRREEFGDFEFVGPVPATSVPCFK
;
A
#
# COMPACT_ATOMS: atom_id res chain seq x y z
N MET A 1 19.23 -14.99 56.89
CA MET A 1 19.35 -14.16 55.66
C MET A 1 19.70 -14.93 54.37
N LYS A 2 19.89 -16.27 54.40
CA LYS A 2 20.22 -17.06 53.19
C LYS A 2 19.02 -17.58 52.36
N LYS A 3 17.78 -17.43 52.83
CA LYS A 3 16.59 -17.99 52.15
C LYS A 3 15.94 -17.05 51.12
N ILE A 4 16.22 -15.75 51.16
CA ILE A 4 15.56 -14.77 50.26
C ILE A 4 16.30 -14.66 48.92
N LEU A 5 17.63 -14.83 48.89
CA LEU A 5 18.39 -14.74 47.63
C LEU A 5 18.11 -15.91 46.66
N ALA A 6 17.84 -17.11 47.17
CA ALA A 6 17.57 -18.29 46.32
C ALA A 6 16.22 -18.17 45.58
N THR A 7 15.23 -17.52 46.20
CA THR A 7 13.89 -17.36 45.62
C THR A 7 13.86 -16.29 44.52
N VAL A 8 14.67 -15.23 44.63
CA VAL A 8 14.74 -14.19 43.58
C VAL A 8 15.50 -14.70 42.35
N ALA A 9 16.54 -15.51 42.51
CA ALA A 9 17.26 -16.12 41.39
C ALA A 9 16.39 -17.13 40.61
N ALA A 10 15.51 -17.88 41.29
CA ALA A 10 14.59 -18.81 40.64
C ALA A 10 13.45 -18.09 39.87
N ILE A 11 12.99 -16.93 40.35
CA ILE A 11 11.96 -16.15 39.67
C ILE A 11 12.55 -15.39 38.46
N LEU A 12 13.80 -14.93 38.53
CA LEU A 12 14.48 -14.34 37.37
C LEU A 12 14.83 -15.39 36.30
N ALA A 13 15.11 -16.64 36.69
CA ALA A 13 15.38 -17.72 35.75
C ALA A 13 14.13 -18.28 35.05
N LEU A 14 12.94 -18.16 35.67
CA LEU A 14 11.69 -18.62 35.05
C LEU A 14 11.10 -17.64 34.04
N PHE A 15 11.47 -16.34 34.08
CA PHE A 15 11.02 -15.37 33.08
C PHE A 15 11.87 -15.38 31.80
N VAL A 16 12.96 -16.16 31.76
CA VAL A 16 13.90 -16.21 30.63
C VAL A 16 13.72 -17.47 29.77
N MET A 17 12.71 -18.31 30.03
CA MET A 17 12.43 -19.49 29.21
C MET A 17 10.97 -19.56 28.77
N THR A 18 10.65 -18.83 27.69
CA THR A 18 9.75 -19.23 26.58
C THR A 18 9.50 -18.04 25.66
N VAL A 19 10.56 -17.35 25.24
CA VAL A 19 10.51 -16.73 23.90
C VAL A 19 10.98 -17.83 22.95
N SER A 20 10.06 -18.72 22.58
CA SER A 20 10.28 -19.54 21.40
C SER A 20 10.56 -18.59 20.23
N PRO A 21 11.64 -18.78 19.45
CA PRO A 21 11.87 -18.01 18.23
C PRO A 21 10.95 -18.49 17.09
N ALA A 22 9.69 -18.79 17.41
CA ALA A 22 8.67 -19.26 16.49
C ALA A 22 7.54 -18.24 16.36
N MET A 23 7.92 -16.95 16.27
CA MET A 23 7.16 -15.90 15.60
C MET A 23 8.01 -14.63 15.51
N ALA A 24 9.30 -14.78 15.15
CA ALA A 24 9.85 -13.77 14.28
C ALA A 24 9.00 -13.90 13.03
N ALA A 25 8.07 -12.96 12.81
CA ALA A 25 7.42 -12.87 11.52
C ALA A 25 8.55 -12.84 10.51
N GLU A 26 8.66 -13.91 9.74
CA GLU A 26 9.51 -13.95 8.57
C GLU A 26 9.03 -12.76 7.75
N GLU A 27 9.76 -11.64 7.78
CA GLU A 27 9.55 -10.62 6.76
C GLU A 27 9.77 -11.37 5.47
N ALA A 28 8.68 -11.68 4.77
CA ALA A 28 8.71 -12.41 3.53
C ALA A 28 9.48 -11.52 2.54
N VAL A 29 10.80 -11.72 2.50
CA VAL A 29 11.70 -11.08 1.55
C VAL A 29 11.40 -11.73 0.22
N GLY A 30 10.73 -11.00 -0.66
CA GLY A 30 10.24 -11.57 -1.91
C GLY A 30 9.50 -10.56 -2.78
N LEU A 31 9.28 -10.97 -4.02
CA LEU A 31 8.38 -10.29 -4.95
C LEU A 31 7.01 -10.94 -4.82
N PHE A 32 5.99 -10.15 -4.48
CA PHE A 32 4.63 -10.66 -4.36
C PHE A 32 3.60 -9.68 -4.94
N PRO A 33 2.54 -10.20 -5.60
CA PRO A 33 1.40 -9.38 -5.97
C PRO A 33 0.56 -9.05 -4.73
N ALA A 34 0.03 -7.83 -4.68
CA ALA A 34 -0.85 -7.35 -3.62
C ALA A 34 -1.89 -6.42 -4.23
N CYS A 35 -3.17 -6.77 -4.07
CA CYS A 35 -4.27 -6.03 -4.65
C CYS A 35 -5.18 -5.50 -3.56
N TYR A 36 -5.54 -4.22 -3.65
CA TYR A 36 -6.32 -3.55 -2.62
C TYR A 36 -7.46 -2.75 -3.23
N GLY A 37 -8.61 -2.86 -2.57
CA GLY A 37 -9.71 -1.93 -2.70
C GLY A 37 -9.59 -0.85 -1.64
N ILE A 38 -9.58 0.41 -2.06
CA ILE A 38 -9.38 1.57 -1.19
C ILE A 38 -10.59 2.50 -1.29
N GLY A 39 -11.34 2.62 -0.21
CA GLY A 39 -12.49 3.51 -0.20
C GLY A 39 -13.33 3.41 1.07
N SER A 40 -14.25 4.35 1.23
CA SER A 40 -15.13 4.42 2.40
C SER A 40 -16.29 3.41 2.36
N GLY A 41 -16.55 2.78 1.22
CA GLY A 41 -17.72 1.92 0.99
C GLY A 41 -19.05 2.67 0.93
N LEU A 42 -19.02 4.01 0.88
CA LEU A 42 -20.22 4.84 0.73
C LEU A 42 -20.62 4.95 -0.74
N ASP A 43 -21.92 4.87 -1.00
CA ASP A 43 -22.46 5.06 -2.34
C ASP A 43 -22.07 6.43 -2.90
N GLY A 44 -21.43 6.43 -4.06
CA GLY A 44 -20.98 7.64 -4.75
C GLY A 44 -19.68 8.25 -4.24
N ALA A 45 -19.03 7.66 -3.25
CA ALA A 45 -17.65 8.03 -2.93
C ALA A 45 -16.67 7.46 -3.98
N PRO A 46 -15.56 8.15 -4.26
CA PRO A 46 -14.47 7.58 -5.05
C PRO A 46 -13.96 6.27 -4.43
N TYR A 47 -13.68 5.31 -5.29
CA TYR A 47 -13.07 4.05 -4.92
C TYR A 47 -11.84 3.83 -5.79
N PHE A 48 -10.73 3.43 -5.16
CA PHE A 48 -9.46 3.22 -5.82
C PHE A 48 -9.06 1.75 -5.71
N GLU A 49 -9.06 1.05 -6.83
CA GLU A 49 -8.51 -0.29 -6.93
C GLU A 49 -7.06 -0.22 -7.37
N VAL A 50 -6.20 -0.97 -6.69
CA VAL A 50 -4.78 -1.03 -7.01
C VAL A 50 -4.32 -2.47 -7.13
N GLU A 51 -3.49 -2.73 -8.13
CA GLU A 51 -2.75 -3.97 -8.31
C GLU A 51 -1.27 -3.66 -8.26
N LEU A 52 -0.60 -4.15 -7.21
CA LEU A 52 0.77 -3.81 -6.89
C LEU A 52 1.66 -5.06 -6.91
N PHE A 53 2.82 -4.93 -7.53
CA PHE A 53 3.95 -5.83 -7.35
C PHE A 53 4.90 -5.23 -6.33
N VAL A 54 4.95 -5.83 -5.14
CA VAL A 54 5.79 -5.39 -4.04
C VAL A 54 7.09 -6.18 -4.07
N ASP A 55 8.21 -5.50 -4.28
CA ASP A 55 9.57 -6.02 -4.11
C ASP A 55 10.08 -5.60 -2.74
N SER A 56 9.82 -6.43 -1.72
CA SER A 56 10.21 -6.12 -0.33
C SER A 56 11.73 -6.16 -0.13
N ALA A 57 12.47 -6.90 -0.97
CA ALA A 57 13.92 -6.96 -0.94
C ALA A 57 14.58 -5.65 -1.38
N ARG A 58 13.99 -4.97 -2.38
CA ARG A 58 14.48 -3.69 -2.90
C ARG A 58 13.73 -2.47 -2.37
N GLY A 59 12.67 -2.69 -1.57
CA GLY A 59 11.80 -1.63 -1.06
C GLY A 59 11.10 -0.86 -2.18
N LYS A 60 10.69 -1.55 -3.24
CA LYS A 60 10.04 -0.95 -4.41
C LYS A 60 8.65 -1.50 -4.61
N VAL A 61 7.78 -0.66 -5.16
CA VAL A 61 6.46 -1.09 -5.61
C VAL A 61 6.21 -0.55 -7.01
N THR A 62 5.64 -1.39 -7.86
CA THR A 62 5.19 -1.01 -9.20
C THR A 62 3.84 -1.64 -9.45
N GLY A 63 2.96 -1.00 -10.20
CA GLY A 63 1.64 -1.56 -10.40
C GLY A 63 0.76 -0.68 -11.26
N GLU A 64 -0.52 -0.99 -11.22
CA GLU A 64 -1.57 -0.25 -11.91
C GLU A 64 -2.69 0.04 -10.92
N GLY A 65 -3.53 1.01 -11.25
CA GLY A 65 -4.71 1.27 -10.47
C GLY A 65 -5.74 2.08 -11.22
N GLU A 66 -6.97 1.95 -10.76
CA GLU A 66 -8.16 2.55 -11.34
C GLU A 66 -8.95 3.24 -10.23
N ILE A 67 -9.18 4.55 -10.38
CA ILE A 67 -10.08 5.30 -9.51
C ILE A 67 -11.40 5.47 -10.24
N PHE A 68 -12.47 4.96 -9.64
CA PHE A 68 -13.82 5.09 -10.20
C PHE A 68 -14.80 5.71 -9.20
N GLN A 69 -15.79 6.43 -9.74
CA GLN A 69 -16.94 6.95 -9.01
C GLN A 69 -18.16 6.95 -9.95
N ALA A 70 -19.23 6.25 -9.56
CA ALA A 70 -20.42 6.14 -10.41
C ALA A 70 -21.37 7.36 -10.33
N VAL A 71 -21.29 8.14 -9.25
CA VAL A 71 -22.21 9.26 -9.00
C VAL A 71 -21.62 10.58 -9.52
N ASN A 72 -22.47 11.49 -9.99
CA ASN A 72 -22.08 12.74 -10.67
C ASN A 72 -21.24 13.69 -9.79
N PRO A 73 -20.05 14.16 -10.24
CA PRO A 73 -19.43 13.86 -11.54
C PRO A 73 -18.78 12.47 -11.57
N PRO A 74 -19.06 11.66 -12.62
CA PRO A 74 -18.42 10.36 -12.74
C PRO A 74 -16.90 10.51 -12.81
N LEU A 75 -16.19 9.51 -12.28
CA LEU A 75 -14.74 9.44 -12.27
C LEU A 75 -14.30 8.10 -12.85
N ASP A 76 -13.30 8.14 -13.71
CA ASP A 76 -12.57 7.00 -14.25
C ASP A 76 -11.15 7.50 -14.54
N ILE A 77 -10.20 7.15 -13.67
CA ILE A 77 -8.79 7.52 -13.79
C ILE A 77 -7.96 6.25 -13.75
N GLN A 78 -7.31 5.97 -14.87
CA GLN A 78 -6.33 4.90 -15.01
C GLN A 78 -4.93 5.41 -14.72
N THR A 79 -4.14 4.64 -13.98
CA THR A 79 -2.78 5.04 -13.60
C THR A 79 -1.81 3.88 -13.51
N LYS A 80 -0.55 4.13 -13.92
CA LYS A 80 0.61 3.28 -13.63
C LYS A 80 1.32 3.80 -12.40
N LEU A 81 1.39 2.97 -11.36
CA LEU A 81 1.94 3.30 -10.06
C LEU A 81 3.41 2.91 -9.97
N LEU A 82 4.23 3.84 -9.50
CA LEU A 82 5.64 3.65 -9.21
C LEU A 82 5.96 4.21 -7.83
N GLY A 83 6.63 3.42 -6.98
CA GLY A 83 6.78 3.81 -5.59
C GLY A 83 7.80 3.02 -4.80
N SER A 84 7.73 3.22 -3.49
CA SER A 84 8.53 2.52 -2.49
C SER A 84 7.66 1.71 -1.53
N TYR A 85 8.25 0.63 -1.03
CA TYR A 85 7.75 -0.18 0.06
C TYR A 85 8.75 -0.07 1.21
N GLY A 86 8.30 0.44 2.35
CA GLY A 86 9.16 0.84 3.45
C GLY A 86 8.90 0.10 4.75
N ILE A 87 9.65 0.54 5.78
CA ILE A 87 9.51 0.07 7.16
C ILE A 87 8.06 0.24 7.62
N ALA A 88 7.58 -0.70 8.43
CA ALA A 88 6.21 -0.75 8.95
C ALA A 88 5.12 -0.88 7.86
N ASN A 89 5.43 -1.58 6.77
CA ASN A 89 4.51 -1.89 5.67
C ASN A 89 3.84 -0.64 5.07
N VAL A 90 4.62 0.43 4.97
CA VAL A 90 4.20 1.68 4.33
C VAL A 90 4.47 1.59 2.83
N ILE A 91 3.43 1.84 2.04
CA ILE A 91 3.49 1.99 0.59
C ILE A 91 3.34 3.47 0.25
N GLN A 92 4.26 4.00 -0.54
CA GLN A 92 4.17 5.33 -1.15
C GLN A 92 4.33 5.19 -2.65
N ALA A 93 3.34 5.62 -3.43
CA ALA A 93 3.39 5.53 -4.88
C ALA A 93 2.88 6.80 -5.54
N ILE A 94 3.48 7.10 -6.69
CA ILE A 94 3.04 8.16 -7.60
C ILE A 94 2.56 7.48 -8.87
N GLY A 95 1.40 7.91 -9.33
CA GLY A 95 0.74 7.41 -10.52
C GLY A 95 0.96 8.30 -11.73
N TYR A 96 1.06 7.70 -12.91
CA TYR A 96 1.11 8.41 -14.20
C TYR A 96 0.03 7.87 -15.14
N PRO A 97 -0.58 8.72 -15.99
CA PRO A 97 -1.60 8.28 -16.93
C PRO A 97 -1.02 7.25 -17.90
N ASP A 98 -1.82 6.23 -18.24
CA ASP A 98 -1.42 5.29 -19.29
C ASP A 98 -1.56 5.96 -20.66
N ILE A 99 -0.47 5.99 -21.41
CA ILE A 99 -0.43 6.56 -22.76
C ILE A 99 0.13 5.52 -23.71
N ASP A 100 -0.69 5.15 -24.69
CA ASP A 100 -0.24 4.39 -25.85
C ASP A 100 0.46 5.36 -26.83
N TRP A 101 1.79 5.44 -26.70
CA TRP A 101 2.60 6.27 -27.58
C TRP A 101 3.14 5.44 -28.76
N PRO A 102 2.81 5.80 -30.02
CA PRO A 102 3.26 5.02 -31.17
C PRO A 102 4.78 5.05 -31.29
N PRO A 103 5.46 3.91 -31.56
CA PRO A 103 6.92 3.89 -31.73
C PRO A 103 7.44 4.82 -32.84
N GLN A 104 6.59 5.14 -33.82
CA GLN A 104 6.91 5.97 -34.98
C GLN A 104 6.69 7.47 -34.73
N ALA A 105 6.06 7.84 -33.59
CA ALA A 105 5.70 9.21 -33.26
C ALA A 105 6.85 10.02 -32.64
N GLY A 106 8.05 9.45 -32.55
CA GLY A 106 9.22 10.09 -31.98
C GLY A 106 9.20 10.12 -30.45
N THR A 107 9.78 11.15 -29.85
CA THR A 107 9.83 11.31 -28.38
C THR A 107 8.42 11.44 -27.80
N GLY A 108 8.11 10.62 -26.79
CA GLY A 108 6.85 10.65 -26.05
C GLY A 108 6.55 11.99 -25.37
N PRO A 109 5.26 12.26 -25.04
CA PRO A 109 4.87 13.44 -24.31
C PRO A 109 5.40 13.37 -22.89
N VAL A 110 5.70 14.52 -22.30
CA VAL A 110 6.00 14.59 -20.87
C VAL A 110 4.68 14.49 -20.13
N THR A 111 4.43 13.36 -19.48
CA THR A 111 3.24 13.15 -18.66
C THR A 111 3.46 13.65 -17.24
N GLN A 112 2.47 14.36 -16.72
CA GLN A 112 2.43 14.61 -15.28
C GLN A 112 1.91 13.40 -14.53
N SER A 113 2.19 13.31 -13.23
CA SER A 113 1.50 12.32 -12.40
C SER A 113 -0.01 12.53 -12.49
N ASN A 114 -0.83 11.56 -12.14
CA ASN A 114 -2.28 11.76 -12.01
C ASN A 114 -2.81 11.28 -10.66
N VAL A 115 -2.00 10.51 -9.92
CA VAL A 115 -2.33 9.95 -8.62
C VAL A 115 -1.15 10.08 -7.65
N GLU A 116 -1.46 10.28 -6.39
CA GLU A 116 -0.56 10.11 -5.25
C GLU A 116 -1.18 9.12 -4.27
N LEU A 117 -0.42 8.14 -3.79
CA LEU A 117 -0.91 7.11 -2.87
C LEU A 117 0.04 7.00 -1.67
N LEU A 118 -0.54 7.06 -0.48
CA LEU A 118 0.08 6.69 0.77
C LEU A 118 -0.80 5.66 1.47
N MET A 119 -0.23 4.48 1.75
CA MET A 119 -0.94 3.40 2.41
C MET A 119 -0.11 2.85 3.56
N LEU A 120 -0.76 2.64 4.70
CA LEU A 120 -0.21 1.96 5.86
C LEU A 120 -0.93 0.63 6.03
N LEU A 121 -0.22 -0.46 5.82
CA LEU A 121 -0.79 -1.81 5.93
C LEU A 121 -0.64 -2.38 7.33
N SER A 122 -1.56 -3.28 7.68
CA SER A 122 -1.45 -4.17 8.83
C SER A 122 -0.29 -5.15 8.66
N LYS A 123 0.11 -5.81 9.75
CA LYS A 123 1.25 -6.74 9.75
C LYS A 123 1.09 -7.93 8.79
N ASP A 124 -0.15 -8.31 8.51
CA ASP A 124 -0.51 -9.40 7.60
C ASP A 124 -0.71 -8.96 6.15
N ASN A 125 -0.55 -7.66 5.85
CA ASN A 125 -0.77 -7.06 4.52
C ASN A 125 -2.17 -7.37 3.95
N GLN A 126 -3.17 -7.62 4.79
CA GLN A 126 -4.56 -7.89 4.35
C GLN A 126 -5.46 -6.66 4.47
N SER A 127 -5.07 -5.69 5.28
CA SER A 127 -5.87 -4.49 5.54
C SER A 127 -4.97 -3.30 5.83
N GLY A 128 -5.54 -2.12 5.93
CA GLY A 128 -4.80 -0.91 6.24
C GLY A 128 -5.64 0.34 6.15
N GLU A 129 -4.96 1.47 6.23
CA GLU A 129 -5.52 2.78 5.93
C GLU A 129 -4.74 3.39 4.78
N ALA A 130 -5.43 4.11 3.91
CA ALA A 130 -4.81 4.82 2.81
C ALA A 130 -5.36 6.23 2.66
N ILE A 131 -4.49 7.09 2.15
CA ILE A 131 -4.80 8.41 1.64
C ILE A 131 -4.34 8.40 0.19
N TYR A 132 -5.21 8.81 -0.71
CA TYR A 132 -4.85 8.98 -2.11
C TYR A 132 -5.34 10.32 -2.63
N GLY A 133 -4.52 10.94 -3.47
CA GLY A 133 -4.87 12.12 -4.24
C GLY A 133 -5.03 11.75 -5.70
N TYR A 134 -5.97 12.38 -6.38
CA TYR A 134 -6.08 12.30 -7.84
C TYR A 134 -6.37 13.67 -8.44
N ARG A 135 -5.99 13.86 -9.70
CA ARG A 135 -6.40 15.04 -10.48
C ARG A 135 -7.31 14.61 -11.63
N ARG A 136 -8.38 15.37 -11.85
CA ARG A 136 -9.35 15.11 -12.95
C ARG A 136 -8.83 15.58 -14.30
N GLU A 137 -7.98 16.59 -14.29
CA GLU A 137 -7.37 17.18 -15.49
C GLU A 137 -5.85 17.12 -15.35
N GLU A 138 -5.14 17.04 -16.47
CA GLU A 138 -3.68 16.86 -16.50
C GLU A 138 -2.92 17.96 -15.71
N PHE A 139 -3.44 19.19 -15.72
CA PHE A 139 -2.87 20.34 -15.01
C PHE A 139 -3.75 20.82 -13.83
N GLY A 140 -4.72 20.00 -13.43
CA GLY A 140 -5.62 20.31 -12.32
C GLY A 140 -5.00 20.09 -10.95
N ASP A 141 -5.67 20.62 -9.93
CA ASP A 141 -5.30 20.39 -8.54
C ASP A 141 -5.62 18.95 -8.10
N PHE A 142 -4.86 18.44 -7.13
CA PHE A 142 -5.14 17.15 -6.50
C PHE A 142 -6.34 17.25 -5.54
N GLU A 143 -7.32 16.38 -5.75
CA GLU A 143 -8.39 16.07 -4.83
C GLU A 143 -7.98 14.87 -3.97
N PHE A 144 -7.85 15.07 -2.66
CA PHE A 144 -7.42 14.02 -1.73
C PHE A 144 -8.61 13.35 -1.05
N VAL A 145 -8.54 12.02 -0.98
CA VAL A 145 -9.47 11.14 -0.28
C VAL A 145 -8.69 10.39 0.80
N GLY A 146 -9.21 10.43 2.03
CA GLY A 146 -8.65 9.65 3.14
C GLY A 146 -8.57 10.43 4.46
N PRO A 147 -8.19 9.74 5.54
CA PRO A 147 -7.87 8.31 5.59
C PRO A 147 -9.12 7.43 5.37
N VAL A 148 -9.00 6.41 4.53
CA VAL A 148 -10.04 5.42 4.26
C VAL A 148 -9.48 3.99 4.34
N PRO A 149 -10.32 2.99 4.62
CA PRO A 149 -9.87 1.59 4.63
C PRO A 149 -9.26 1.16 3.30
N ALA A 150 -8.13 0.45 3.39
CA ALA A 150 -7.56 -0.35 2.31
C ALA A 150 -7.75 -1.83 2.68
N THR A 151 -8.41 -2.60 1.83
CA THR A 151 -8.71 -4.02 2.09
C THR A 151 -8.18 -4.87 0.95
N SER A 152 -7.54 -6.00 1.26
CA SER A 152 -7.08 -6.92 0.23
C SER A 152 -8.27 -7.45 -0.58
N VAL A 153 -8.12 -7.46 -1.89
CA VAL A 153 -9.11 -7.98 -2.85
C VAL A 153 -8.42 -8.94 -3.81
N PRO A 154 -9.16 -9.81 -4.50
CA PRO A 154 -8.61 -10.57 -5.61
C PRO A 154 -8.03 -9.63 -6.68
N CYS A 155 -6.82 -9.91 -7.15
CA CYS A 155 -6.23 -9.20 -8.29
C CYS A 155 -7.06 -9.38 -9.56
N PHE A 156 -6.96 -8.43 -10.49
CA PHE A 156 -7.65 -8.50 -11.76
C PHE A 156 -7.14 -9.70 -12.58
N LYS A 157 -7.99 -10.22 -13.47
CA LYS A 157 -7.67 -11.35 -14.35
C LYS A 157 -7.43 -10.89 -15.78
#